data_AF-A0A7I0HWK1-F1
#
_entry.id   AF-A0A7I0HWK1-F1
#
_cell.length_a   1.000
_cell.length_b   1.000
_cell.length_c   1.000
_cell.angle_alpha   90.00
_cell.angle_beta   90.00
_cell.angle_gamma   90.00
#
_symmetry.space_group_name_H-M   'P 1'
#
loop_
_entity.id
_entity.type
_entity.pdbx_description
1 polymer ?
#
loop_
_entity_poly.entity_id
_entity_poly.type
_entity_poly.pdbx_seq_one_letter_code
_entity_poly.pdbx_strand_id
1 'polypeptide(L)'
;MKQSLLIPIIVLSLQCAKTVQVKNQDNLFENCMKTFHDEEKCKEFMSNSVKDIQSDEQRRDEELAKLTEEQLAGLKLRKEIKDKLPGKNGNFVKEYLGDPDEVKRGGDREYWIYKRPVSKFDTESLPDKEITVIFRRSFVEKVDHKKP
;
A
#
# COMPACT_ATOMS: atom_id res chain seq x y z
N MET A 1 -25.27 -33.73 40.25
CA MET A 1 -25.18 -33.73 38.79
C MET A 1 -25.33 -32.29 38.27
N LYS A 2 -24.25 -31.77 37.68
CA LYS A 2 -24.10 -30.66 36.71
C LYS A 2 -24.97 -29.40 36.89
N GLN A 3 -24.39 -28.38 37.53
CA GLN A 3 -24.80 -26.97 37.37
C GLN A 3 -24.29 -26.46 36.02
N SER A 4 -25.19 -25.91 35.21
CA SER A 4 -24.91 -25.38 33.89
C SER A 4 -24.58 -23.88 34.00
N LEU A 5 -23.30 -23.54 33.86
CA LEU A 5 -22.81 -22.18 33.69
C LEU A 5 -23.12 -21.73 32.25
N LEU A 6 -24.07 -20.81 32.08
CA LEU A 6 -24.31 -20.13 30.81
C LEU A 6 -23.68 -18.73 30.88
N ILE A 7 -22.56 -18.57 30.19
CA ILE A 7 -21.90 -17.29 29.93
C ILE A 7 -22.36 -16.84 28.53
N PRO A 8 -23.14 -15.75 28.37
CA PRO A 8 -23.30 -15.13 27.08
C PRO A 8 -22.11 -14.20 26.84
N ILE A 9 -21.34 -14.59 25.84
CA ILE A 9 -20.18 -13.92 25.25
C ILE A 9 -20.55 -12.49 24.87
N ILE A 10 -19.81 -11.53 25.42
CA ILE A 10 -19.84 -10.11 25.03
C ILE A 10 -19.34 -10.04 23.57
N VAL A 11 -20.26 -9.80 22.64
CA VAL A 11 -19.91 -9.47 21.25
C VAL A 11 -19.44 -8.00 21.24
N LEU A 12 -18.14 -7.81 21.41
CA LEU A 12 -17.48 -6.52 21.24
C LEU A 12 -16.50 -6.59 20.08
N SER A 13 -16.99 -6.49 18.85
CA SER A 13 -16.14 -6.22 17.70
C SER A 13 -16.99 -5.83 16.50
N LEU A 14 -17.09 -4.54 16.21
CA LEU A 14 -17.21 -3.97 14.85
C LEU A 14 -17.52 -2.48 14.98
N GLN A 15 -16.49 -1.65 15.15
CA GLN A 15 -16.42 -0.23 14.74
C GLN A 15 -15.09 0.37 15.18
N CYS A 16 -13.99 0.02 14.52
CA CYS A 16 -12.74 0.76 14.69
C CYS A 16 -11.86 0.79 13.43
N ALA A 17 -12.48 0.84 12.25
CA ALA A 17 -11.76 1.11 11.00
C ALA A 17 -11.93 2.56 10.48
N LYS A 18 -12.87 3.34 11.03
CA LYS A 18 -13.10 4.74 10.61
C LYS A 18 -12.28 5.78 11.37
N THR A 19 -11.72 5.45 12.52
CA THR A 19 -11.03 6.42 13.41
C THR A 19 -9.58 6.72 13.00
N VAL A 20 -8.97 5.90 12.14
CA VAL A 20 -7.58 6.10 11.70
C VAL A 20 -7.48 7.14 10.59
N GLN A 21 -8.49 7.27 9.72
CA GLN A 21 -8.49 8.28 8.65
C GLN A 21 -8.75 9.70 9.17
N VAL A 22 -9.64 9.84 10.17
CA VAL A 22 -10.04 11.15 10.72
C VAL A 22 -8.87 11.86 11.44
N LYS A 23 -8.06 11.12 12.20
CA LYS A 23 -6.93 11.71 12.96
C LYS A 23 -5.82 12.32 12.09
N ASN A 24 -5.70 11.91 10.83
CA ASN A 24 -4.69 12.45 9.92
C ASN A 24 -5.21 13.71 9.20
N GLN A 25 -6.50 13.74 8.86
CA GLN A 25 -7.14 14.87 8.18
C GLN A 25 -7.21 16.14 9.03
N ASP A 26 -7.56 16.02 10.32
CA ASP A 26 -7.58 17.18 11.23
C ASP A 26 -6.17 17.80 11.39
N ASN A 27 -5.14 16.95 11.46
CA ASN A 27 -3.74 17.36 11.53
C ASN A 27 -3.27 18.05 10.23
N LEU A 28 -3.70 17.55 9.07
CA LEU A 28 -3.39 18.16 7.77
C LEU A 28 -4.08 19.52 7.61
N PHE A 29 -5.33 19.65 8.06
CA PHE A 29 -6.05 20.92 8.05
C PHE A 29 -5.40 21.95 8.97
N GLU A 30 -5.06 21.58 10.21
CA GLU A 30 -4.36 22.48 11.14
C GLU A 30 -3.00 22.94 10.60
N ASN A 31 -2.23 22.04 9.98
CA ASN A 31 -0.94 22.38 9.38
C ASN A 31 -1.09 23.25 8.13
N CYS A 32 -2.14 23.02 7.33
CA CYS A 32 -2.49 23.90 6.23
C CYS A 32 -2.85 25.31 6.74
N MET A 33 -3.71 25.41 7.77
CA MET A 33 -4.13 26.69 8.35
C MET A 33 -2.95 27.45 8.97
N LYS A 34 -2.01 26.74 9.62
CA LYS A 34 -0.75 27.34 10.12
C LYS A 34 0.16 27.89 9.01
N THR A 35 0.03 27.39 7.79
CA THR A 35 0.88 27.78 6.66
C THR A 35 0.24 28.86 5.81
N PHE A 36 -1.00 28.64 5.38
CA PHE A 36 -1.68 29.49 4.41
C PHE A 36 -2.63 30.52 5.05
N HIS A 37 -3.04 30.29 6.31
CA HIS A 37 -3.99 31.15 7.06
C HIS A 37 -5.28 31.46 6.30
N ASP A 38 -5.64 30.60 5.35
CA ASP A 38 -6.75 30.78 4.42
C ASP A 38 -7.59 29.51 4.43
N GLU A 39 -8.77 29.63 5.04
CA GLU A 39 -9.67 28.51 5.28
C GLU A 39 -10.23 27.93 3.98
N GLU A 40 -10.48 28.77 2.97
CA GLU A 40 -10.99 28.33 1.67
C GLU A 40 -9.91 27.56 0.91
N LYS A 41 -8.66 28.04 0.89
CA LYS A 41 -7.54 27.30 0.31
C LYS A 41 -7.27 25.98 1.00
N CYS A 42 -7.42 25.92 2.33
CA CYS A 42 -7.22 24.67 3.06
C CYS A 42 -8.35 23.66 2.84
N LYS A 43 -9.59 24.11 2.73
CA LYS A 43 -10.72 23.27 2.32
C LYS A 43 -10.56 22.76 0.89
N GLU A 44 -10.09 23.60 -0.02
CA GLU A 44 -9.80 23.22 -1.40
C GLU A 44 -8.67 22.18 -1.48
N PHE A 45 -7.55 22.43 -0.77
CA PHE A 45 -6.43 21.50 -0.68
C PHE A 45 -6.85 20.13 -0.12
N MET A 46 -7.68 20.11 0.91
CA MET A 46 -8.25 18.89 1.45
C MET A 46 -9.17 18.17 0.48
N SER A 47 -10.05 18.91 -0.20
CA SER A 47 -10.96 18.35 -1.21
C SER A 47 -10.19 17.71 -2.36
N ASN A 48 -9.14 18.39 -2.85
CA ASN A 48 -8.25 17.87 -3.89
C ASN A 48 -7.51 16.62 -3.41
N SER A 49 -6.98 16.63 -2.19
CA SER A 49 -6.32 15.46 -1.59
C SER A 49 -7.25 14.24 -1.48
N VAL A 50 -8.53 14.44 -1.13
CA VAL A 50 -9.52 13.36 -1.07
C VAL A 50 -9.87 12.83 -2.45
N LYS A 51 -10.02 13.71 -3.44
CA LYS A 51 -10.28 13.33 -4.84
C LYS A 51 -9.12 12.53 -5.43
N ASP A 52 -7.88 12.95 -5.16
CA ASP A 52 -6.68 12.25 -5.63
C ASP A 52 -6.62 10.82 -5.06
N ILE A 53 -6.90 10.65 -3.77
CA ILE A 53 -6.97 9.32 -3.12
C ILE A 53 -8.08 8.45 -3.73
N GLN A 54 -9.27 9.00 -3.94
CA GLN A 54 -10.38 8.27 -4.54
C GLN A 54 -10.05 7.84 -5.98
N SER A 55 -9.34 8.68 -6.74
CA SER A 55 -8.92 8.36 -8.11
C SER A 55 -7.88 7.23 -8.17
N ASP A 56 -6.97 7.16 -7.20
CA ASP A 56 -5.95 6.11 -7.11
C ASP A 56 -6.54 4.76 -6.72
N GLU A 57 -7.52 4.73 -5.82
CA GLU A 57 -8.25 3.49 -5.47
C GLU A 57 -9.09 2.99 -6.65
N GLN A 58 -9.83 3.87 -7.33
CA GLN A 58 -10.61 3.52 -8.51
C GLN A 58 -9.74 2.96 -9.65
N ARG A 59 -8.59 3.59 -9.93
CA ARG A 59 -7.62 3.08 -10.92
C ARG A 59 -7.15 1.67 -10.58
N ARG A 60 -6.92 1.37 -9.29
CA ARG A 60 -6.50 0.03 -8.87
C ARG A 60 -7.61 -1.01 -8.99
N ASP A 61 -8.84 -0.65 -8.64
CA ASP A 61 -9.98 -1.56 -8.79
C ASP A 61 -10.23 -1.89 -10.27
N GLU A 62 -10.05 -0.90 -11.16
CA GLU A 62 -10.08 -1.14 -12.61
C GLU A 62 -8.95 -2.03 -13.10
N GLU A 63 -7.72 -1.84 -12.61
CA GLU A 63 -6.58 -2.70 -12.96
C GLU A 63 -6.78 -4.13 -12.44
N LEU A 64 -7.30 -4.30 -11.22
CA LEU A 64 -7.65 -5.59 -10.64
C LEU A 64 -8.77 -6.28 -11.42
N ALA A 65 -9.80 -5.54 -11.84
CA ALA A 65 -10.92 -6.06 -12.63
C ALA A 65 -10.50 -6.49 -14.04
N LYS A 66 -9.40 -5.92 -14.57
CA LYS A 66 -8.82 -6.29 -15.87
C LYS A 66 -7.91 -7.51 -15.80
N LEU A 67 -7.52 -7.96 -14.61
CA LEU A 67 -6.69 -9.14 -14.46
C LEU A 67 -7.51 -10.42 -14.67
N THR A 68 -7.02 -11.28 -15.55
CA THR A 68 -7.52 -12.66 -15.67
C THR A 68 -7.09 -13.51 -14.47
N GLU A 69 -7.80 -14.60 -14.21
CA GLU A 69 -7.43 -15.57 -13.16
C GLU A 69 -6.01 -16.11 -13.34
N GLU A 70 -5.56 -16.29 -14.59
CA GLU A 70 -4.21 -16.73 -14.94
C GLU A 70 -3.16 -15.68 -14.56
N GLN A 71 -3.44 -14.40 -14.76
CA GLN A 71 -2.54 -13.31 -14.37
C GLN A 71 -2.46 -13.16 -12.84
N LEU A 72 -3.59 -13.37 -12.14
CA LEU A 72 -3.63 -13.42 -10.66
C LEU A 72 -2.88 -14.63 -10.09
N ALA A 73 -2.93 -15.77 -10.78
CA ALA A 73 -2.15 -16.96 -10.43
C ALA A 73 -0.65 -16.77 -10.69
N GLY A 74 -0.28 -16.02 -11.73
CA GLY A 74 1.10 -15.71 -12.10
C GLY A 74 1.82 -14.68 -11.21
N LEU A 75 1.10 -14.03 -10.28
CA LEU A 75 1.68 -13.07 -9.34
C LEU A 75 2.74 -13.73 -8.44
N LYS A 76 3.83 -12.99 -8.19
CA LYS A 76 4.92 -13.50 -7.36
C LYS A 76 4.52 -13.49 -5.89
N LEU A 77 4.94 -14.51 -5.14
CA LEU A 77 4.78 -14.51 -3.70
C LEU A 77 5.67 -13.43 -3.09
N ARG A 78 5.08 -12.60 -2.22
CA ARG A 78 5.78 -11.51 -1.53
C ARG A 78 7.02 -12.03 -0.78
N LYS A 79 6.90 -13.21 -0.18
CA LYS A 79 8.02 -13.88 0.50
C LYS A 79 9.18 -14.13 -0.48
N GLU A 80 8.89 -14.67 -1.65
CA GLU A 80 9.92 -14.92 -2.67
C GLU A 80 10.60 -13.63 -3.16
N ILE A 81 9.85 -12.55 -3.33
CA ILE A 81 10.42 -11.25 -3.70
C ILE A 81 11.40 -10.77 -2.63
N LYS A 82 10.99 -10.84 -1.36
CA LYS A 82 11.82 -10.44 -0.21
C LYS A 82 13.06 -11.31 -0.04
N ASP A 83 12.99 -12.57 -0.43
CA ASP A 83 14.11 -13.50 -0.32
C ASP A 83 15.06 -13.41 -1.52
N LYS A 84 14.55 -13.20 -2.75
CA LYS A 84 15.35 -13.24 -3.99
C LYS A 84 15.99 -11.92 -4.37
N LEU A 85 15.34 -10.79 -4.09
CA LEU A 85 15.79 -9.49 -4.58
C LEU A 85 16.97 -8.88 -3.81
N PRO A 86 17.09 -9.01 -2.47
CA PRO A 86 18.23 -8.42 -1.76
C PRO A 86 19.59 -8.84 -2.35
N GLY A 87 20.48 -7.86 -2.52
CA GLY A 87 21.79 -8.04 -3.14
C GLY A 87 21.79 -8.14 -4.67
N LYS A 88 20.63 -8.11 -5.34
CA LYS A 88 20.54 -8.09 -6.81
C LYS A 88 20.65 -6.67 -7.36
N ASN A 89 21.00 -6.55 -8.63
CA ASN A 89 21.07 -5.27 -9.33
C ASN A 89 19.73 -4.90 -9.98
N GLY A 90 19.63 -3.67 -10.49
CA GLY A 90 18.40 -3.18 -11.15
C GLY A 90 17.97 -4.03 -12.34
N ASN A 91 18.90 -4.55 -13.14
CA ASN A 91 18.58 -5.36 -14.32
C ASN A 91 17.84 -6.65 -13.93
N PHE A 92 18.34 -7.37 -12.92
CA PHE A 92 17.67 -8.55 -12.40
C PHE A 92 16.27 -8.23 -11.86
N VAL A 93 16.11 -7.09 -11.18
CA VAL A 93 14.80 -6.66 -10.68
C VAL A 93 13.83 -6.41 -11.84
N LYS A 94 14.27 -5.78 -12.93
CA LYS A 94 13.44 -5.56 -14.13
C LYS A 94 13.06 -6.86 -14.83
N GLU A 95 13.99 -7.81 -14.94
CA GLU A 95 13.68 -9.13 -15.50
C GLU A 95 12.68 -9.90 -14.63
N TYR A 96 12.76 -9.73 -13.31
CA TYR A 96 11.93 -10.47 -12.36
C TYR A 96 10.54 -9.88 -12.13
N LEU A 97 10.42 -8.55 -12.04
CA LEU A 97 9.17 -7.83 -11.74
C LEU A 97 8.64 -6.98 -12.91
N GLY A 98 9.44 -6.77 -13.95
CA GLY A 98 9.17 -5.78 -15.01
C GLY A 98 9.62 -4.38 -14.61
N ASP A 99 9.26 -3.39 -15.42
CA ASP A 99 9.58 -1.99 -15.12
C ASP A 99 8.76 -1.45 -13.94
N PRO A 100 9.34 -0.53 -13.15
CA PRO A 100 8.64 0.16 -12.05
C PRO A 100 7.69 1.23 -12.58
N ASP A 101 6.63 1.49 -11.83
CA ASP A 101 5.65 2.54 -12.14
C ASP A 101 6.19 3.93 -11.77
N GLU A 102 6.93 4.02 -10.66
CA GLU A 102 7.62 5.24 -10.23
C GLU A 102 9.04 4.93 -9.77
N VAL A 103 9.97 5.86 -10.04
CA VAL A 103 11.33 5.82 -9.49
C VAL A 103 11.58 7.10 -8.71
N LYS A 104 11.88 6.98 -7.41
CA LYS A 104 12.24 8.09 -6.53
C LYS A 104 13.69 7.96 -6.10
N ARG A 105 14.39 9.08 -5.94
CA ARG A 105 15.78 9.11 -5.49
C ARG A 105 15.89 9.96 -4.24
N GLY A 106 16.67 9.50 -3.26
CA GLY A 106 16.89 10.21 -2.02
C GLY A 106 18.24 9.84 -1.41
N GLY A 107 19.16 10.80 -1.39
CA GLY A 107 20.51 10.59 -0.85
C GLY A 107 21.26 9.48 -1.58
N ASP A 108 21.69 8.46 -0.83
CA ASP A 108 22.39 7.28 -1.36
C ASP A 108 21.44 6.13 -1.79
N ARG A 109 20.12 6.38 -1.77
CA ARG A 109 19.08 5.41 -2.06
C ARG A 109 18.25 5.75 -3.29
N GLU A 110 17.81 4.68 -3.97
CA GLU A 110 16.83 4.74 -5.04
C GLU A 110 15.66 3.81 -4.71
N TYR A 111 14.44 4.25 -4.98
CA TYR A 111 13.19 3.58 -4.61
C TYR A 111 12.41 3.31 -5.89
N TRP A 112 12.29 2.05 -6.24
CA TRP A 112 11.48 1.62 -7.38
C TRP A 112 10.14 1.13 -6.86
N ILE A 113 9.06 1.79 -7.26
CA ILE A 113 7.73 1.61 -6.73
C ILE A 113 6.86 0.94 -7.79
N TYR A 114 6.20 -0.14 -7.40
CA TYR A 114 5.26 -0.91 -8.20
C TYR A 114 3.90 -0.81 -7.52
N LYS A 115 2.99 -0.04 -8.09
CA LYS A 115 1.58 0.09 -7.69
C LYS A 115 0.69 -0.92 -8.40
N ARG A 116 1.11 -1.39 -9.58
CA ARG A 116 0.42 -2.46 -10.30
C ARG A 116 0.53 -3.78 -9.53
N PRO A 117 -0.44 -4.69 -9.68
CA PRO A 117 -0.44 -5.98 -8.98
C PRO A 117 0.71 -6.85 -9.47
N VAL A 118 1.83 -6.87 -8.73
CA VAL A 118 3.02 -7.70 -9.01
C VAL A 118 3.25 -8.77 -7.95
N SER A 119 2.63 -8.66 -6.79
CA SER A 119 2.83 -9.59 -5.68
C SER A 119 1.57 -9.85 -4.86
N LYS A 120 1.58 -10.98 -4.15
CA LYS A 120 0.54 -11.37 -3.17
C LYS A 120 1.15 -12.08 -1.97
N PHE A 121 0.42 -12.15 -0.87
CA PHE A 121 0.91 -12.82 0.35
C PHE A 121 1.02 -14.34 0.17
N ASP A 122 -0.08 -14.95 -0.29
CA ASP A 122 -0.24 -16.37 -0.58
C ASP A 122 -1.16 -16.54 -1.81
N THR A 123 -1.52 -17.78 -2.15
CA THR A 123 -2.29 -18.07 -3.37
C THR A 123 -3.70 -17.50 -3.35
N GLU A 124 -4.32 -17.40 -2.17
CA GLU A 124 -5.72 -17.01 -1.97
C GLU A 124 -5.88 -15.52 -1.62
N SER A 125 -4.77 -14.87 -1.24
CA SER A 125 -4.75 -13.46 -0.88
C SER A 125 -4.89 -12.53 -2.08
N LEU A 126 -5.55 -11.40 -1.83
CA LEU A 126 -5.57 -10.29 -2.77
C LEU A 126 -4.14 -9.74 -3.03
N PRO A 127 -3.89 -9.16 -4.22
CA PRO A 127 -2.60 -8.57 -4.54
C PRO A 127 -2.21 -7.42 -3.62
N ASP A 128 -0.92 -7.30 -3.33
CA ASP A 128 -0.36 -6.15 -2.61
C ASP A 128 -0.69 -4.83 -3.32
N LYS A 129 -0.97 -3.79 -2.54
CA LYS A 129 -1.23 -2.44 -3.05
C LYS A 129 0.00 -1.81 -3.67
N GLU A 130 1.16 -2.13 -3.10
CA GLU A 130 2.43 -1.54 -3.51
C GLU A 130 3.60 -2.43 -3.09
N ILE A 131 4.59 -2.55 -3.97
CA ILE A 131 5.92 -3.05 -3.65
C ILE A 131 6.92 -1.93 -3.88
N THR A 132 7.80 -1.68 -2.90
CA THR A 132 8.90 -0.75 -3.05
C THR A 132 10.21 -1.49 -2.91
N VAL A 133 10.98 -1.55 -4.00
CA VAL A 133 12.34 -2.09 -4.02
C VAL A 133 13.30 -0.94 -3.72
N ILE A 134 14.06 -1.07 -2.63
CA ILE A 134 14.98 -0.04 -2.14
C ILE A 134 16.39 -0.45 -2.52
N PHE A 135 17.04 0.37 -3.33
CA PHE A 135 18.41 0.22 -3.74
C PHE A 135 19.33 1.11 -2.90
N ARG A 136 20.53 0.60 -2.63
CA ARG A 136 21.65 1.35 -2.08
C ARG A 136 22.89 1.02 -2.91
N ARG A 137 23.56 2.04 -3.44
CA ARG A 137 24.73 1.86 -4.33
C ARG A 137 24.47 0.86 -5.48
N SER A 138 23.31 0.97 -6.13
CA SER A 138 22.89 0.14 -7.27
C SER A 138 22.50 -1.32 -6.97
N PHE A 139 22.52 -1.75 -5.71
CA PHE A 139 22.05 -3.07 -5.29
C PHE A 139 20.82 -2.95 -4.40
N VAL A 140 19.91 -3.93 -4.48
CA VAL A 140 18.75 -3.98 -3.61
C VAL A 140 19.20 -4.18 -2.16
N GLU A 141 18.89 -3.22 -1.31
CA GLU A 141 19.09 -3.29 0.14
C GLU A 141 17.96 -4.09 0.78
N LYS A 142 16.70 -3.75 0.45
CA LYS A 142 15.51 -4.43 0.98
C LYS A 142 14.28 -4.17 0.10
N VAL A 143 13.20 -4.88 0.41
CA VAL A 143 11.90 -4.73 -0.24
C VAL A 143 10.82 -4.46 0.80
N ASP A 144 10.15 -3.32 0.66
CA ASP A 144 8.99 -2.94 1.47
C ASP A 144 7.69 -3.22 0.68
N HIS A 145 6.56 -3.32 1.39
CA HIS A 145 5.26 -3.61 0.79
C HIS A 145 4.12 -2.91 1.52
N LYS A 146 3.05 -2.61 0.79
CA LYS A 146 1.75 -2.23 1.36
C LYS A 146 0.75 -3.36 1.10
N LYS A 147 0.24 -3.93 2.18
CA LYS A 147 -0.77 -4.99 2.15
C LYS A 147 -2.09 -4.47 1.53
N PRO A 148 -2.95 -5.36 1.01
CA PRO A 148 -4.30 -5.04 0.54
C PRO A 148 -5.12 -4.20 1.52
#